data_AF-A0A6J4XEK0-F1
#
_entry.id   AF-A0A6J4XEK0-F1
#
_cell.length_a   1.000
_cell.length_b   1.000
_cell.length_c   1.000
_cell.angle_alpha   90.00
_cell.angle_beta   90.00
_cell.angle_gamma   90.00
#
_symmetry.space_group_name_H-M   'P 1'
#
loop_
_entity.id
_entity.type
_entity.pdbx_description
1 polymer ?
#
loop_
_entity_poly.entity_id
_entity_poly.type
_entity_poly.pdbx_seq_one_letter_code
_entity_poly.pdbx_strand_id
1 'polypeptide(L)'
;MISLAAQLSPHTGKKTACEALQVPRATFYRHHCTNSRSENSRTHRPAPPLALSSGERQAVIDVLHSDQFCDDAPHQVYAKLLDAGRYLCSVRTMY
;
A
#
# COMPACT_ATOMS: atom_id res chain seq x y z
N MET A 1 23.14 -0.37 10.47
CA MET A 1 24.12 0.31 9.59
C MET A 1 23.78 1.79 9.36
N ILE A 2 22.60 2.14 8.84
CA ILE A 2 22.23 3.55 8.58
C ILE A 2 22.14 4.40 9.87
N SER A 3 21.59 3.84 10.94
CA SER A 3 21.53 4.47 12.27
C SER A 3 22.92 4.76 12.85
N LEU A 4 23.84 3.80 12.71
CA LEU A 4 25.23 3.94 13.14
C LEU A 4 25.94 5.05 12.35
N ALA A 5 25.68 5.16 11.05
CA ALA A 5 26.18 6.27 10.23
C ALA A 5 25.60 7.62 10.67
N ALA A 6 24.34 7.64 11.14
CA ALA A 6 23.72 8.86 11.67
C ALA A 6 24.38 9.31 12.98
N GLN A 7 24.71 8.36 13.87
CA GLN A 7 25.41 8.62 15.13
C GLN A 7 26.86 9.08 14.93
N LEU A 8 27.56 8.54 13.93
CA LEU A 8 28.95 8.90 13.64
C LEU A 8 29.07 10.25 12.87
N SER A 9 28.05 10.59 12.08
CA SER A 9 28.06 11.77 11.21
C SER A 9 28.33 13.14 11.86
N PRO A 10 27.95 13.43 13.13
CA PRO A 10 28.26 14.70 13.79
C PRO A 10 29.75 14.88 14.08
N HIS A 11 30.49 13.77 14.23
CA HIS A 11 31.90 13.79 14.62
C HIS A 11 32.85 13.72 13.42
N THR A 12 32.50 12.98 12.36
CA THR A 12 33.38 12.75 11.20
C THR A 12 32.87 13.36 9.89
N GLY A 13 31.68 13.94 9.91
CA GLY A 13 30.95 14.35 8.71
C GLY A 13 30.18 13.21 8.04
N LYS A 14 29.05 13.54 7.40
CA LYS A 14 28.10 12.58 6.78
C LYS A 14 28.74 11.72 5.68
N LYS A 15 29.63 12.28 4.87
CA LYS A 15 30.30 11.57 3.75
C LYS A 15 31.19 10.44 4.30
N THR A 16 32.12 10.82 5.17
CA THR A 16 33.10 9.92 5.80
C THR A 16 32.41 8.82 6.61
N ALA A 17 31.36 9.16 7.37
CA ALA A 17 30.58 8.17 8.12
C ALA A 17 29.87 7.15 7.20
N CYS A 18 29.32 7.60 6.08
CA CYS A 18 28.69 6.71 5.09
C CYS A 18 29.72 5.79 4.41
N GLU A 19 30.89 6.33 4.04
CA GLU A 19 31.98 5.56 3.42
C GLU A 19 32.56 4.51 4.37
N ALA A 20 32.84 4.89 5.62
CA ALA A 20 33.38 3.97 6.64
C ALA A 20 32.43 2.81 6.96
N LEU A 21 31.12 3.05 6.91
CA LEU A 21 30.08 2.06 7.21
C LEU A 21 29.48 1.42 5.96
N GLN A 22 30.06 1.70 4.78
CA GLN A 22 29.60 1.16 3.49
C GLN A 22 28.11 1.39 3.24
N VAL A 23 27.59 2.56 3.65
CA VAL A 23 26.21 2.97 3.43
C VAL A 23 26.14 3.91 2.22
N PRO A 24 25.34 3.62 1.18
CA PRO A 24 25.11 4.56 0.10
C PRO A 24 24.52 5.87 0.65
N ARG A 25 25.15 7.00 0.27
CA ARG A 25 24.77 8.34 0.78
C ARG A 25 23.30 8.68 0.53
N ALA A 26 22.75 8.23 -0.60
CA ALA A 26 21.32 8.39 -0.94
C ALA A 26 20.41 7.68 0.09
N THR A 27 20.78 6.49 0.53
CA THR A 27 20.02 5.72 1.54
C THR A 27 20.09 6.39 2.91
N PHE A 28 21.26 6.91 3.29
CA PHE A 28 21.43 7.70 4.50
C PHE A 28 20.49 8.92 4.54
N TYR A 29 20.48 9.73 3.47
CA TYR A 29 19.61 10.91 3.41
C TYR A 29 18.12 10.55 3.35
N ARG A 30 17.72 9.53 2.58
CA ARG A 30 16.32 9.07 2.55
C ARG A 30 15.82 8.69 3.94
N HIS A 31 16.59 7.88 4.66
CA HIS A 31 16.25 7.47 6.03
C HIS A 31 16.21 8.65 7.00
N HIS A 32 17.17 9.57 6.90
CA HIS A 32 17.20 10.77 7.74
C HIS A 32 15.99 11.69 7.46
N CYS A 33 15.60 11.87 6.20
CA CYS A 33 14.41 12.64 5.81
C CYS A 33 13.10 11.97 6.23
N THR A 34 13.05 10.63 6.25
CA THR A 34 11.89 9.88 6.76
C THR A 34 11.74 10.02 8.27
N ASN A 35 12.85 10.00 9.03
CA ASN A 35 12.81 10.16 10.49
C ASN A 35 12.61 11.61 10.94
N SER A 36 13.05 12.60 10.15
CA SER A 36 12.77 14.01 10.44
C SER A 36 11.36 14.45 10.05
N ARG A 37 10.67 13.66 9.23
CA ARG A 37 9.24 13.81 8.98
C ARG A 37 8.51 13.29 10.22
N SER A 38 7.90 14.20 10.98
CA SER A 38 6.98 13.87 12.07
C SER A 38 6.08 12.69 11.67
N GLU A 39 5.86 11.77 12.61
CA GLU A 39 4.90 10.65 12.53
C GLU A 39 3.55 11.13 11.92
N ASN A 40 3.17 12.38 12.19
CA ASN A 40 1.94 13.04 11.70
C ASN A 40 1.93 13.35 10.19
N SER A 41 3.05 13.20 9.48
CA SER A 41 3.16 13.45 8.04
C SER A 41 3.08 12.18 7.17
N ARG A 42 2.83 11.02 7.80
CA ARG A 42 2.19 9.88 7.11
C ARG A 42 0.72 10.23 6.94
N THR A 43 0.45 11.29 6.17
CA THR A 43 -0.91 11.60 5.76
C THR A 43 -1.44 10.34 5.10
N HIS A 44 -2.47 9.75 5.71
CA HIS A 44 -3.17 8.64 5.12
C HIS A 44 -3.57 9.11 3.73
N ARG A 45 -3.01 8.48 2.68
CA ARG A 45 -3.33 8.89 1.32
C ARG A 45 -4.86 8.84 1.22
N PRO A 46 -5.52 9.91 0.72
CA PRO A 46 -6.95 9.88 0.56
C PRO A 46 -7.33 8.66 -0.26
N ALA A 47 -8.42 8.01 0.11
CA ALA A 47 -8.95 6.90 -0.66
C ALA A 47 -9.19 7.40 -2.11
N PRO A 48 -8.92 6.56 -3.13
CA PRO A 48 -9.22 6.95 -4.49
C PRO A 48 -10.71 7.28 -4.61
N PRO A 49 -11.10 8.21 -5.49
CA PRO A 49 -12.49 8.67 -5.61
C PRO A 49 -13.47 7.55 -6.01
N LEU A 50 -12.95 6.47 -6.58
CA LEU A 50 -13.70 5.28 -7.00
C LEU A 50 -13.46 4.08 -6.07
N ALA A 51 -12.96 4.32 -4.85
CA ALA A 51 -12.89 3.27 -3.84
C ALA A 51 -14.30 2.84 -3.45
N LEU A 52 -14.51 1.53 -3.33
CA LEU A 52 -15.71 1.01 -2.69
C LEU A 52 -15.75 1.51 -1.24
N SER A 53 -16.91 1.99 -0.82
CA SER A 53 -17.23 2.18 0.59
C SER A 53 -17.17 0.84 1.33
N SER A 54 -17.11 0.89 2.67
CA SER A 54 -17.15 -0.31 3.50
C SER A 54 -18.41 -1.16 3.24
N GLY A 55 -19.56 -0.51 3.05
CA GLY A 55 -20.82 -1.18 2.74
C GLY A 55 -20.82 -1.84 1.36
N GLU A 56 -20.33 -1.14 0.33
CA GLU A 56 -20.23 -1.72 -1.02
C GLU A 56 -19.23 -2.89 -1.06
N ARG A 57 -18.13 -2.78 -0.33
CA ARG A 57 -17.16 -3.88 -0.18
C ARG A 57 -17.80 -5.10 0.47
N GLN A 58 -18.58 -4.91 1.53
CA GLN A 58 -19.27 -6.01 2.19
C GLN A 58 -20.29 -6.66 1.25
N ALA A 59 -21.05 -5.87 0.49
CA ALA A 59 -21.99 -6.41 -0.50
C ALA A 59 -21.30 -7.26 -1.58
N VAL A 60 -20.10 -6.88 -2.05
CA VAL A 60 -19.30 -7.69 -2.97
C VAL A 60 -18.88 -9.00 -2.31
N ILE A 61 -18.40 -8.95 -1.06
CA ILE A 61 -17.99 -10.13 -0.29
C ILE A 61 -19.17 -11.08 -0.08
N ASP A 62 -20.35 -10.56 0.26
CA ASP A 62 -21.54 -11.37 0.49
C ASP A 62 -22.00 -12.08 -0.79
N VAL A 63 -21.90 -11.40 -1.95
CA VAL A 63 -22.20 -12.01 -3.25
C VAL A 63 -21.18 -13.10 -3.60
N LEU A 64 -19.88 -12.85 -3.41
CA LEU A 64 -18.83 -13.85 -3.69
C LEU A 64 -18.94 -15.08 -2.79
N HIS A 65 -19.42 -14.92 -1.56
CA HIS A 65 -19.64 -16.04 -0.63
C HIS A 65 -21.02 -16.68 -0.74
N SER A 66 -21.88 -16.23 -1.66
CA SER A 66 -23.19 -16.87 -1.85
C SER A 66 -23.04 -18.24 -2.52
N ASP A 67 -23.97 -19.15 -2.24
CA ASP A 67 -23.98 -20.51 -2.80
C ASP A 67 -23.98 -20.55 -4.34
N GLN A 68 -24.42 -19.47 -4.98
CA GLN A 68 -24.44 -19.37 -6.45
C GLN A 68 -23.05 -19.14 -7.05
N PHE A 69 -22.13 -18.51 -6.30
CA PHE A 69 -20.85 -18.01 -6.79
C PHE A 69 -19.65 -18.55 -6.02
N CYS A 70 -19.86 -19.38 -5.00
CA CYS A 70 -18.80 -19.89 -4.12
C CYS A 70 -17.71 -20.67 -4.88
N ASP A 71 -18.07 -21.37 -5.96
CA ASP A 71 -17.16 -22.15 -6.81
C ASP A 71 -16.73 -21.42 -8.09
N ASP A 72 -17.23 -20.20 -8.33
CA ASP A 72 -16.94 -19.44 -9.53
C ASP A 72 -15.71 -18.53 -9.33
N ALA A 73 -14.86 -18.44 -10.35
CA ALA A 73 -13.81 -17.42 -10.35
C ALA A 73 -14.40 -16.01 -10.48
N PRO A 74 -13.76 -14.94 -9.94
CA PRO A 74 -14.28 -13.58 -10.03
C PRO A 74 -14.62 -13.09 -11.45
N HIS A 75 -13.93 -13.59 -12.48
CA HIS A 75 -14.28 -13.32 -13.88
C HIS A 75 -15.65 -13.90 -14.28
N GLN A 76 -15.97 -15.11 -13.82
CA GLN A 76 -17.25 -15.77 -14.08
C GLN A 76 -18.38 -15.10 -13.32
N VAL A 77 -18.15 -14.76 -12.04
CA VAL A 77 -19.12 -14.00 -11.23
C VAL A 77 -19.44 -12.67 -11.90
N TYR A 78 -18.42 -11.94 -12.35
CA TYR A 78 -18.60 -10.67 -13.04
C TYR A 78 -19.45 -10.82 -14.31
N ALA A 79 -19.19 -11.81 -15.15
CA ALA A 79 -19.99 -12.07 -16.35
C ALA A 79 -21.45 -12.41 -16.00
N LYS A 80 -21.67 -13.33 -15.04
CA LYS A 80 -23.01 -13.72 -14.59
C LYS A 80 -23.80 -12.55 -14.00
N LEU A 81 -23.14 -11.67 -13.24
CA LEU A 81 -23.76 -10.46 -12.70
C LEU A 81 -24.16 -9.49 -13.81
N LEU A 82 -23.30 -9.28 -14.82
CA LEU A 82 -23.62 -8.46 -15.97
C LEU A 82 -24.77 -9.03 -16.82
N ASP A 83 -24.81 -10.34 -17.01
CA ASP A 83 -25.92 -11.02 -17.70
C ASP A 83 -27.25 -10.81 -16.95
N ALA A 84 -27.21 -10.73 -15.62
CA ALA A 84 -28.34 -10.37 -14.76
C ALA A 84 -28.61 -8.86 -14.69
N GLY A 85 -27.88 -8.03 -15.44
CA GLY A 85 -28.01 -6.57 -15.46
C GLY A 85 -27.50 -5.87 -14.19
N ARG A 86 -26.71 -6.55 -13.36
CA ARG A 86 -26.19 -6.04 -12.08
C ARG A 86 -24.70 -5.76 -12.19
N TYR A 87 -24.28 -4.55 -11.82
CA TYR A 87 -22.87 -4.20 -11.72
C TYR A 87 -22.52 -3.81 -10.28
N LEU A 88 -21.47 -4.43 -9.72
CA LEU A 88 -20.97 -4.14 -8.37
C LEU A 88 -19.61 -3.43 -8.42
N CYS A 89 -18.61 -4.06 -9.03
CA CYS A 89 -17.26 -3.52 -9.15
C CYS A 89 -16.50 -4.17 -10.31
N SER A 90 -15.31 -3.66 -10.61
CA SER A 90 -14.42 -4.28 -11.61
C SER A 90 -13.81 -5.58 -11.10
N VAL A 91 -13.49 -6.53 -11.98
CA VAL A 91 -12.93 -7.84 -11.61
C VAL A 91 -11.66 -7.72 -10.74
N ARG A 92 -10.77 -6.77 -11.04
CA ARG A 92 -9.56 -6.49 -10.24
C ARG A 92 -9.83 -6.04 -8.80
N THR A 93 -11.05 -5.61 -8.50
CA THR A 93 -11.49 -5.16 -7.16
C THR A 93 -12.15 -6.31 -6.38
N MET A 94 -12.49 -7.42 -7.05
CA MET A 94 -13.04 -8.62 -6.40
C MET A 94 -11.94 -9.52 -5.81
N TYR A 95 -10.71 -9.45 -6.34
CA TYR A 95 -9.51 -10.02 -5.73
C TYR A 95 -9.01 -9.13 -4.57
#